data_AF-A0A2V7YHJ1-F1
#
_entry.id   AF-A0A2V7YHJ1-F1
#
_cell.length_a   1.000
_cell.length_b   1.000
_cell.length_c   1.000
_cell.angle_alpha   90.00
_cell.angle_beta   90.00
_cell.angle_gamma   90.00
#
_symmetry.space_group_name_H-M   'P 1'
#
loop_
_entity.id
_entity.type
_entity.pdbx_description
1 polymer ?
#
loop_
_entity_poly.entity_id
_entity_poly.type
_entity_poly.pdbx_seq_one_letter_code
_entity_poly.pdbx_strand_id
1 'polypeptide(L)'
;MQRKLTQVELAERIGIHQSDLSRMEQGEYKVGLDTLLKVLQTFDLSMGDFFEEGSRAQSVFDKLKTLSPAAQKEVESFIEFKRAQELGPWESDEGEGEGGDV
;
A
#
# COMPACT_ATOMS: atom_id res chain seq x y z
N MET A 1 13.42 -3.25 14.73
CA MET A 1 14.89 -3.39 14.65
C MET A 1 15.25 -3.81 13.24
N GLN A 2 15.88 -2.95 12.44
CA GLN A 2 16.47 -3.38 11.16
C GLN A 2 17.68 -4.27 11.47
N ARG A 3 17.59 -5.57 11.16
CA ARG A 3 18.75 -6.45 11.17
C ARG A 3 19.63 -6.01 10.00
N LYS A 4 20.71 -5.26 10.28
CA LYS A 4 21.69 -4.82 9.26
C LYS A 4 22.56 -6.00 8.83
N LEU A 5 21.97 -7.01 8.19
CA LEU A 5 22.74 -8.00 7.44
C LEU A 5 23.09 -7.39 6.09
N THR A 6 24.35 -7.52 5.72
CA THR A 6 24.78 -7.31 4.34
C THR A 6 24.28 -8.46 3.46
N GLN A 7 24.17 -8.20 2.16
CA GLN A 7 23.77 -9.21 1.18
C GLN A 7 24.71 -10.42 1.18
N VAL A 8 26.01 -10.20 1.45
CA VAL A 8 27.02 -11.27 1.56
C VAL A 8 26.69 -12.18 2.75
N GLU A 9 26.46 -11.60 3.94
CA GLU A 9 26.15 -12.36 5.15
C GLU A 9 24.82 -13.13 5.02
N LEU A 10 23.82 -12.54 4.35
CA LEU A 10 22.56 -13.23 4.07
C LEU A 10 22.77 -14.43 3.14
N ALA A 11 23.53 -14.25 2.05
CA ALA A 11 23.84 -15.30 1.09
C ALA A 11 24.59 -16.48 1.75
N GLU A 12 25.59 -16.19 2.59
CA GLU A 12 26.32 -17.19 3.36
C GLU A 12 25.38 -17.97 4.30
N ARG A 13 24.48 -17.27 4.99
CA ARG A 13 23.56 -17.87 5.96
C ARG A 13 22.51 -18.78 5.33
N ILE A 14 22.02 -18.42 4.15
CA ILE A 14 21.03 -19.23 3.40
C ILE A 14 21.70 -20.30 2.52
N GLY A 15 23.02 -20.20 2.33
CA GLY A 15 23.84 -21.13 1.56
C GLY A 15 23.66 -20.99 0.05
N ILE A 16 23.59 -19.75 -0.45
CA ILE A 16 23.57 -19.45 -1.89
C ILE A 16 24.69 -18.48 -2.25
N HIS A 17 24.99 -18.33 -3.54
CA HIS A 17 25.98 -17.36 -3.99
C HIS A 17 25.41 -15.94 -3.91
N GLN A 18 26.21 -14.96 -3.49
CA GLN A 18 25.75 -13.56 -3.39
C GLN A 18 25.29 -13.01 -4.75
N SER A 19 25.88 -13.44 -5.87
CA SER A 19 25.41 -13.06 -7.20
C SER A 19 24.01 -13.60 -7.49
N ASP A 20 23.68 -14.79 -7.01
CA ASP A 20 22.35 -15.38 -7.19
C ASP A 20 21.32 -14.63 -6.34
N LEU A 21 21.68 -14.28 -5.10
CA LEU A 21 20.86 -13.43 -4.24
C LEU A 21 20.59 -12.06 -4.91
N SER A 22 21.61 -11.43 -5.49
CA SER A 22 21.47 -10.15 -6.19
C SER A 22 20.52 -10.25 -7.39
N ARG A 23 20.61 -11.33 -8.18
CA ARG A 23 19.72 -11.55 -9.32
C ARG A 23 18.28 -11.85 -8.88
N MET A 24 18.10 -12.52 -7.74
CA MET A 24 16.78 -12.72 -7.13
C MET A 24 16.15 -11.39 -6.70
N GLU A 25 16.91 -10.51 -6.03
CA GLU A 25 16.44 -9.19 -5.58
C GLU A 25 16.07 -8.26 -6.75
N GLN A 26 16.78 -8.37 -7.88
CA GLN A 26 16.49 -7.64 -9.11
C GLN A 26 15.33 -8.24 -9.92
N GLY A 27 14.82 -9.43 -9.52
CA GLY A 27 13.73 -10.12 -10.22
C GLY A 27 14.15 -10.87 -11.49
N GLU A 28 15.45 -10.95 -11.78
CA GLU A 28 15.99 -11.67 -12.94
C GLU A 28 15.98 -13.19 -12.76
N TYR A 29 15.95 -13.66 -11.51
CA TYR A 29 15.96 -15.07 -11.14
C TYR A 29 14.84 -15.39 -10.15
N LYS A 30 14.08 -16.46 -10.42
CA LYS A 30 13.02 -16.91 -9.52
C LYS A 30 13.63 -17.60 -8.29
N VAL A 31 13.29 -17.11 -7.11
CA VAL A 31 13.67 -17.75 -5.84
C VAL A 31 12.93 -19.09 -5.68
N GLY A 32 13.66 -20.14 -5.34
CA GLY A 32 13.09 -21.43 -4.98
C GLY A 32 12.42 -21.39 -3.60
N LEU A 33 11.43 -22.26 -3.36
CA LEU A 33 10.69 -22.27 -2.09
C LEU A 33 11.61 -22.50 -0.88
N ASP A 34 12.58 -23.40 -0.99
CA ASP A 34 13.54 -23.67 0.09
C ASP A 34 14.38 -22.44 0.45
N THR A 35 14.83 -21.70 -0.57
CA THR A 35 15.57 -20.45 -0.38
C THR A 35 14.69 -19.38 0.26
N LEU A 36 13.44 -19.26 -0.19
CA LEU A 36 12.46 -18.34 0.39
C LEU A 36 12.23 -18.65 1.87
N LEU A 37 12.04 -19.92 2.24
CA LEU A 37 11.86 -20.33 3.64
C LEU A 37 13.08 -19.98 4.50
N LYS A 38 14.30 -20.19 4.01
CA LYS A 38 15.53 -19.81 4.72
C LYS A 38 15.68 -18.30 4.91
N VAL A 39 15.30 -17.52 3.90
CA VAL A 39 15.26 -16.05 3.99
C VAL A 39 14.29 -15.65 5.09
N LEU A 40 13.06 -16.17 5.08
CA LEU A 40 12.04 -15.85 6.08
C LEU A 40 12.44 -16.24 7.49
N GLN A 41 13.05 -17.41 7.67
CA GLN A 41 13.63 -17.82 8.96
C GLN A 41 14.72 -16.86 9.45
N THR A 42 15.54 -16.32 8.54
CA THR A 42 16.60 -15.35 8.90
C THR A 42 16.03 -14.03 9.41
N PHE A 43 14.88 -13.62 8.86
CA PHE A 43 14.17 -12.40 9.25
C PHE A 43 13.09 -12.62 10.31
N ASP A 44 12.89 -13.85 10.78
CA ASP A 44 11.84 -14.22 11.74
C ASP A 44 10.44 -13.83 11.25
N LEU A 45 10.20 -14.06 9.95
CA LEU A 45 8.94 -13.77 9.25
C LEU A 45 8.19 -15.06 8.94
N SER A 46 6.86 -15.01 9.00
CA SER A 46 6.01 -16.09 8.48
C SER A 46 5.72 -15.92 6.98
N MET A 47 5.26 -16.97 6.31
CA MET A 47 4.75 -16.84 4.93
C MET A 47 3.59 -15.85 4.85
N GLY A 48 2.76 -15.79 5.89
CA GLY A 48 1.64 -14.85 5.97
C GLY A 48 2.14 -13.41 5.92
N ASP A 49 3.08 -13.05 6.80
CA ASP A 49 3.65 -11.70 6.86
C ASP A 49 4.27 -11.28 5.52
N PHE A 50 5.01 -12.19 4.87
CA PHE A 50 5.68 -11.93 3.60
C PHE A 50 4.71 -11.64 2.44
N PHE A 51 3.57 -12.33 2.38
CA PHE A 51 2.57 -12.12 1.32
C PHE A 51 1.50 -11.09 1.69
N GLU A 52 1.29 -10.80 2.98
CA GLU A 52 0.34 -9.80 3.45
C GLU A 52 0.75 -8.37 3.07
N GLU A 53 2.05 -8.07 3.01
CA GLU A 53 2.56 -6.75 2.65
C GLU A 53 2.23 -6.39 1.19
N GLY A 54 2.19 -7.39 0.30
CA GLY A 54 1.66 -7.25 -1.07
C GLY A 54 0.15 -6.98 -1.14
N SER A 55 -0.61 -7.33 -0.10
CA SER A 55 -2.06 -7.07 -0.01
C SER A 55 -2.36 -5.67 0.57
N ARG A 56 -1.52 -5.17 1.48
CA ARG A 56 -1.63 -3.82 2.04
C ARG A 56 -1.30 -2.74 1.01
N ALA A 57 -0.42 -3.04 0.06
CA ALA A 57 -0.06 -2.15 -1.03
C ALA A 57 -1.13 -2.00 -2.12
N GLN A 58 -2.26 -2.72 -2.03
CA GLN A 58 -3.39 -2.45 -2.92
C GLN A 58 -3.97 -1.08 -2.61
N SER A 59 -3.90 -0.20 -3.60
CA SER A 59 -4.52 1.11 -3.50
C SER A 59 -6.03 0.96 -3.27
N VAL A 60 -6.66 1.99 -2.69
CA VAL A 60 -8.13 2.03 -2.57
C VAL A 60 -8.79 1.79 -3.95
N PHE A 61 -8.15 2.25 -5.01
CA PHE A 61 -8.58 2.05 -6.39
C PHE A 61 -8.54 0.57 -6.83
N ASP A 62 -7.48 -0.17 -6.48
CA ASP A 62 -7.37 -1.59 -6.81
C ASP A 62 -8.46 -2.40 -6.10
N LYS A 63 -8.74 -2.05 -4.84
CA LYS A 63 -9.83 -2.66 -4.07
C LYS A 63 -11.19 -2.34 -4.68
N LEU A 64 -11.45 -1.09 -5.06
CA LEU A 64 -12.70 -0.66 -5.70
C LEU A 64 -13.00 -1.46 -6.97
N LYS A 65 -12.00 -1.72 -7.81
CA LYS A 65 -12.15 -2.52 -9.04
C LYS A 65 -12.60 -3.96 -8.82
N THR A 66 -12.30 -4.53 -7.65
CA THR A 66 -12.69 -5.91 -7.32
C THR A 66 -14.14 -6.04 -6.83
N LEU A 67 -14.80 -4.92 -6.52
CA LEU A 67 -16.18 -4.89 -6.04
C LEU A 67 -17.20 -5.04 -7.19
N SER A 68 -18.43 -5.42 -6.83
CA SER A 68 -19.56 -5.43 -7.78
C SER A 68 -19.93 -3.99 -8.19
N PRO A 69 -20.60 -3.80 -9.35
CA PRO A 69 -21.02 -2.47 -9.79
C PRO A 69 -21.90 -1.72 -8.79
N ALA A 70 -22.75 -2.46 -8.05
CA ALA A 70 -23.59 -1.87 -7.01
C ALA A 70 -22.76 -1.36 -5.82
N ALA A 71 -21.78 -2.14 -5.37
CA ALA A 71 -20.89 -1.75 -4.27
C ALA A 71 -19.94 -0.61 -4.67
N GLN A 72 -19.50 -0.55 -5.92
CA GLN A 72 -18.72 0.59 -6.44
C GLN A 72 -19.51 1.90 -6.34
N LYS A 73 -20.78 1.89 -6.77
CA LYS A 73 -21.68 3.04 -6.71
C LYS A 73 -21.94 3.53 -5.27
N GLU A 74 -22.02 2.60 -4.32
CA GLU A 74 -22.16 2.94 -2.89
C GLU A 74 -20.92 3.65 -2.35
N VAL A 75 -19.73 3.17 -2.71
CA VAL A 75 -18.47 3.82 -2.33
C VAL A 75 -18.36 5.22 -2.95
N GLU A 76 -18.71 5.38 -4.22
CA GLU A 76 -18.75 6.70 -4.89
C GLU A 76 -19.67 7.67 -4.14
N SER A 77 -20.90 7.24 -3.84
CA SER A 77 -21.88 8.04 -3.10
C SER A 77 -21.35 8.46 -1.72
N PHE A 78 -20.63 7.56 -1.03
CA PHE A 78 -20.04 7.85 0.27
C PHE A 78 -18.89 8.86 0.18
N ILE A 79 -18.06 8.79 -0.87
CA ILE A 79 -16.99 9.76 -1.12
C ILE A 79 -17.58 11.15 -1.38
N GLU A 80 -18.63 11.26 -2.19
CA GLU A 80 -19.34 12.52 -2.43
C GLU A 80 -19.92 13.09 -1.14
N PHE A 81 -20.58 12.25 -0.35
CA PHE A 81 -21.11 12.64 0.95
C PHE A 81 -20.02 13.19 1.89
N LYS A 82 -18.85 12.52 1.95
CA LYS A 82 -17.74 12.98 2.79
C LYS A 82 -17.13 14.27 2.29
N ARG A 83 -16.99 14.46 0.99
CA ARG A 83 -16.56 15.74 0.40
C ARG A 83 -17.51 16.87 0.77
N ALA A 84 -18.82 16.64 0.71
CA ALA A 84 -19.81 17.63 1.11
C ALA A 84 -19.77 17.96 2.62
N GLN A 85 -19.49 16.97 3.48
CA GLN A 85 -19.29 17.21 4.91
C GLN A 85 -18.03 18.04 5.21
N GLU A 86 -16.93 17.79 4.52
CA GLU A 86 -15.64 18.46 4.78
C GLU A 86 -15.54 19.85 4.14
N LEU A 87 -16.24 20.09 3.03
CA LEU A 87 -16.25 21.38 2.34
C LEU A 87 -17.20 22.41 2.97
N GLY A 88 -17.99 22.02 4.00
CA GLY A 88 -18.94 22.89 4.68
C GLY A 88 -20.10 23.36 3.78
N PRO A 89 -21.24 23.81 4.35
CA PRO A 89 -22.20 24.57 3.57
C PRO A 89 -21.47 25.81 3.04
N TRP A 90 -21.56 26.05 1.73
CA TRP A 90 -21.12 27.31 1.15
C TRP A 90 -21.69 28.45 2.01
N GLU A 91 -20.83 29.26 2.63
CA GLU A 91 -21.23 30.60 3.06
C GLU A 91 -21.67 31.30 1.77
N SER A 92 -22.97 31.37 1.55
CA SER A 92 -23.55 32.33 0.63
C SER A 92 -23.12 33.69 1.14
N ASP A 93 -22.14 34.29 0.47
CA ASP A 93 -21.90 35.73 0.52
C ASP A 93 -23.10 36.42 -0.14
N GLU A 94 -24.24 36.39 0.56
CA GLU A 94 -25.33 37.34 0.36
C GLU A 94 -24.88 38.64 1.02
N GLY A 95 -24.07 39.40 0.28
CA GLY A 95 -23.83 40.81 0.56
C GLY A 95 -25.12 41.61 0.40
N GLU A 96 -26.02 41.52 1.37
CA GLU A 96 -27.03 42.55 1.62
C GLU A 96 -26.32 43.82 2.09
N GLY A 97 -25.90 44.65 1.12
CA GLY A 97 -25.55 46.04 1.33
C GLY A 97 -26.77 46.92 1.10
N GLU A 98 -27.78 46.86 1.98
CA GLU A 98 -28.73 47.97 2.14
C GLU A 98 -28.14 49.01 3.10
N GLY A 99 -28.09 50.26 2.66
CA GLY A 99 -28.23 51.41 3.54
C GLY A 99 -27.10 52.43 3.54
N GLY A 100 -27.29 53.51 2.77
CA GLY A 100 -26.84 54.84 3.17
C GLY A 100 -26.22 55.70 2.07
N ASP A 101 -27.06 56.44 1.34
CA ASP A 101 -26.72 57.78 0.83
C ASP A 101 -28.01 58.47 0.37
N VAL A 102 -28.61 59.29 1.25
CA VAL A 102 -28.67 60.78 1.23
C VAL A 102 -29.73 61.32 2.18
#